data_AF-A0A7L2A419-F1
#
_entry.id   AF-A0A7L2A419-F1
#
_cell.length_a   1.000
_cell.length_b   1.000
_cell.length_c   1.000
_cell.angle_alpha   90.00
_cell.angle_beta   90.00
_cell.angle_gamma   90.00
#
_symmetry.space_group_name_H-M   'P 1'
#
loop_
_entity.id
_entity.type
_entity.pdbx_description
1 polymer ?
#
loop_
_entity_poly.entity_id
_entity_poly.type
_entity_poly.pdbx_seq_one_letter_code
_entity_poly.pdbx_strand_id
1 'polypeptide(L)'
;VNLRALTSWVGIARLFAVVLSCLAFSLVASTGDFGGPYGTWCMFTWCFCFIVTLLVLLLELLELYPMLPLSWDDFTSAFSMLAALMVFTSSVVFPSTFITSPCNTNKCARQAVATTASCLCFLAYAVEVSLTRAKPGDISSFLSTVPGLLKVFEAYVACLIFSLLDGYHGEPGLMWCVAVYSICFIFTLLIIIFTIGRCLTYIPCPLEKMLVGYNFLALLMYLTATVLWPLYSFRGRSRPDPCGPNCWWNKCLGVTFLTIFNLIAYAVDLVYSTRMVFV
;
A
#
# COMPACT_ATOMS: atom_id res chain seq x y z
N VAL A 1 12.73 28.72 8.26
CA VAL A 1 11.75 27.90 9.04
C VAL A 1 10.36 28.36 8.65
N ASN A 2 9.64 27.54 7.88
CA ASN A 2 8.32 27.93 7.38
C ASN A 2 7.21 27.39 8.30
N LEU A 3 6.75 28.22 9.23
CA LEU A 3 5.67 27.86 10.17
C LEU A 3 4.32 27.60 9.46
N ARG A 4 4.16 28.05 8.20
CA ARG A 4 2.97 27.77 7.39
C ARG A 4 2.88 26.28 6.99
N ALA A 5 4.02 25.59 6.90
CA ALA A 5 4.04 24.15 6.65
C ALA A 5 3.34 23.39 7.79
N LEU A 6 3.61 23.76 9.05
CA LEU A 6 3.04 23.14 10.25
C LEU A 6 1.60 23.57 10.55
N THR A 7 1.21 24.78 10.17
CA THR A 7 -0.13 25.35 10.45
C THR A 7 -1.15 25.10 9.35
N SER A 8 -0.73 24.54 8.22
CA SER A 8 -1.65 24.07 7.18
C SER A 8 -2.45 22.85 7.66
N TRP A 9 -3.68 22.68 7.17
CA TRP A 9 -4.51 21.51 7.48
C TRP A 9 -3.80 20.17 7.17
N VAL A 10 -2.98 20.15 6.12
CA VAL A 10 -2.15 19.00 5.72
C VAL A 10 -1.02 18.76 6.73
N GLY A 11 -0.32 19.82 7.14
CA GLY A 11 0.75 19.73 8.16
C GLY A 11 0.24 19.26 9.51
N ILE A 12 -0.95 19.70 9.92
CA ILE A 12 -1.61 19.24 11.15
C ILE A 12 -1.92 17.74 11.06
N ALA A 13 -2.48 17.28 9.94
CA ALA A 13 -2.75 15.85 9.73
C ALA A 13 -1.46 15.01 9.81
N ARG A 14 -0.36 15.47 9.21
CA ARG A 14 0.96 14.81 9.29
C ARG A 14 1.52 14.77 10.71
N LEU A 15 1.37 15.85 11.49
CA LEU A 15 1.78 15.86 12.89
C LEU A 15 1.00 14.84 13.72
N PHE A 16 -0.32 14.75 13.53
CA PHE A 16 -1.12 13.71 14.15
C PHE A 16 -0.66 12.31 13.73
N ALA A 17 -0.39 12.10 12.44
CA ALA A 17 0.11 10.82 11.93
C ALA A 17 1.44 10.41 12.58
N VAL A 18 2.38 11.34 12.76
CA VAL A 18 3.67 11.11 13.46
C VAL A 18 3.43 10.72 14.92
N VAL A 19 2.61 11.47 15.65
CA VAL A 19 2.34 11.19 17.07
C VAL A 19 1.64 9.83 17.23
N LEU A 20 0.63 9.55 16.40
CA LEU A 20 -0.16 8.33 16.48
C LEU A 20 0.64 7.08 16.07
N SER A 21 1.47 7.17 15.04
CA SER A 21 2.39 6.08 14.66
C SER A 21 3.44 5.83 15.74
N CYS A 22 3.98 6.90 16.34
CA CYS A 22 4.90 6.82 17.47
C CYS A 22 4.28 6.13 18.69
N LEU A 23 3.05 6.52 19.04
CA LEU A 23 2.29 5.87 20.10
C LEU A 23 2.08 4.37 19.78
N ALA A 24 1.63 4.03 18.58
CA ALA A 24 1.36 2.65 18.19
C ALA A 24 2.59 1.74 18.36
N PHE A 25 3.74 2.08 17.73
CA PHE A 25 4.92 1.22 17.84
C PHE A 25 5.53 1.23 19.26
N SER A 26 5.48 2.35 19.98
CA SER A 26 6.04 2.44 21.33
C SER A 26 5.25 1.59 22.33
N LEU A 27 3.91 1.61 22.23
CA LEU A 27 3.05 0.76 23.04
C LEU A 27 3.29 -0.71 22.73
N VAL A 28 3.37 -1.11 21.46
CA VAL A 28 3.61 -2.51 21.09
C VAL A 28 5.00 -2.97 21.50
N ALA A 29 6.05 -2.15 21.30
CA ALA A 29 7.39 -2.43 21.80
C ALA A 29 7.41 -2.66 23.32
N SER A 30 6.63 -1.88 24.09
CA SER A 30 6.54 -2.03 25.54
C SER A 30 5.91 -3.34 26.00
N THR A 31 5.11 -4.00 25.15
CA THR A 31 4.50 -5.29 25.47
C THR A 31 5.46 -6.46 25.28
N GLY A 32 6.52 -6.29 24.49
CA GLY A 32 7.52 -7.32 24.17
C GLY A 32 6.96 -8.51 23.36
N ASP A 33 5.71 -8.43 22.89
CA ASP A 33 4.95 -9.55 22.33
C ASP A 33 4.44 -9.23 20.93
N PHE A 34 5.38 -9.08 19.99
CA PHE A 34 5.12 -8.84 18.56
C PHE A 34 5.70 -9.97 17.70
N GLY A 35 5.81 -11.17 18.27
CA GLY A 35 6.43 -12.32 17.63
C GLY A 35 5.71 -12.76 16.35
N GLY A 36 6.49 -13.20 15.36
CA GLY A 36 5.98 -13.75 14.10
C GLY A 36 5.91 -12.74 12.95
N PRO A 37 5.64 -13.22 11.73
CA PRO A 37 5.71 -12.42 10.51
C PRO A 37 4.72 -11.24 10.50
N TYR A 38 3.51 -11.45 11.02
CA TYR A 38 2.48 -10.42 11.09
C TYR A 38 2.81 -9.29 12.08
N GLY A 39 3.39 -9.62 13.24
CA GLY A 39 3.84 -8.63 14.21
C GLY A 39 5.00 -7.78 13.69
N THR A 40 5.99 -8.43 13.05
CA THR A 40 7.09 -7.75 12.37
C THR A 40 6.60 -6.80 11.28
N TRP A 41 5.62 -7.21 10.47
CA TRP A 41 5.02 -6.35 9.45
C TRP A 41 4.35 -5.10 10.04
N CYS A 42 3.60 -5.26 11.14
CA CYS A 42 2.95 -4.14 11.81
C CYS A 42 3.98 -3.16 12.39
N MET A 43 5.01 -3.67 13.06
CA MET A 43 6.10 -2.83 13.61
C MET A 43 6.87 -2.11 12.50
N PHE A 44 7.22 -2.81 11.42
CA PHE A 44 7.85 -2.19 10.25
C PHE A 44 6.98 -1.06 9.68
N THR A 45 5.69 -1.32 9.52
CA THR A 45 4.74 -0.34 8.98
C THR A 45 4.71 0.94 9.82
N TRP A 46 4.52 0.83 11.14
CA TRP A 46 4.43 2.01 12.00
C TRP A 46 5.75 2.78 12.05
N CYS A 47 6.90 2.09 12.15
CA CYS A 47 8.21 2.72 12.16
C CYS A 47 8.54 3.39 10.83
N PHE A 48 8.28 2.73 9.71
CA PHE A 48 8.50 3.28 8.36
C PHE A 48 7.65 4.53 8.13
N CYS A 49 6.36 4.45 8.47
CA CYS A 49 5.45 5.59 8.35
C CYS A 49 5.90 6.77 9.22
N PHE A 50 6.32 6.52 10.46
CA PHE A 50 6.86 7.54 11.38
C PHE A 50 8.13 8.21 10.82
N ILE A 51 9.12 7.43 10.39
CA ILE A 51 10.41 7.97 9.92
C ILE A 51 10.19 8.84 8.67
N VAL A 52 9.43 8.34 7.70
CA VAL A 52 9.26 9.04 6.43
C VAL A 52 8.36 10.27 6.58
N THR A 53 7.28 10.22 7.38
CA THR A 53 6.49 11.43 7.67
C THR A 53 7.29 12.49 8.40
N LEU A 54 8.12 12.10 9.37
CA LEU A 54 9.00 13.02 10.06
C LEU A 54 10.02 13.63 9.10
N LEU A 55 10.60 12.84 8.19
CA LEU A 55 11.50 13.34 7.15
C LEU A 55 10.80 14.35 6.24
N VAL A 56 9.57 14.06 5.79
CA VAL A 56 8.75 14.97 4.97
C VAL A 56 8.51 16.29 5.71
N LEU A 57 8.11 16.24 6.98
CA LEU A 57 7.90 17.44 7.80
C LEU A 57 9.19 18.25 7.97
N LEU A 58 10.33 17.60 8.20
CA LEU A 58 11.62 18.29 8.32
C LEU A 58 12.02 18.97 7.02
N LEU A 59 11.87 18.30 5.88
CA LEU A 59 12.20 18.85 4.56
C LEU A 59 11.30 20.04 4.19
N GLU A 60 10.03 20.02 4.57
CA GLU A 60 9.11 21.15 4.39
C GLU A 60 9.41 22.30 5.34
N LEU A 61 9.75 22.01 6.60
CA LEU A 61 10.07 23.02 7.61
C LEU A 61 11.36 23.79 7.26
N LEU A 62 12.35 23.07 6.73
CA LEU A 62 13.65 23.58 6.30
C LEU A 62 13.65 24.14 4.88
N GLU A 63 12.54 24.04 4.13
CA GLU A 63 12.43 24.47 2.72
C GLU A 63 13.53 23.87 1.81
N LEU A 64 13.95 22.64 2.10
CA LEU A 64 14.96 21.90 1.31
C LEU A 64 14.35 21.14 0.12
N TYR A 65 13.03 21.00 0.09
CA TYR A 65 12.31 20.29 -0.98
C TYR A 65 12.55 20.83 -2.42
N PRO A 66 12.72 22.15 -2.70
CA PRO A 66 12.93 22.61 -4.07
C PRO A 66 14.34 22.29 -4.61
N MET A 67 15.27 21.84 -3.76
CA MET A 67 16.62 21.43 -4.17
C MET A 67 16.65 19.98 -4.68
N LEU A 68 15.58 19.22 -4.46
CA LEU A 68 15.46 17.85 -4.94
C LEU A 68 14.95 17.85 -6.39
N PRO A 69 15.54 17.05 -7.29
CA PRO A 69 15.05 16.89 -8.66
C PRO A 69 13.81 15.98 -8.71
N LEU A 70 12.85 16.19 -7.81
CA LEU A 70 11.64 15.38 -7.63
C LEU A 70 10.42 16.28 -7.58
N SER A 71 9.30 15.78 -8.08
CA SER A 71 7.99 16.40 -7.84
C SER A 71 7.56 16.15 -6.40
N TRP A 72 7.72 17.16 -5.55
CA TRP A 72 7.46 17.04 -4.11
C TRP A 72 5.99 16.69 -3.80
N ASP A 73 5.05 17.32 -4.50
CA ASP A 73 3.62 17.08 -4.30
C ASP A 73 3.21 15.65 -4.69
N ASP A 74 3.70 15.15 -5.83
CA ASP A 74 3.52 13.77 -6.29
C ASP A 74 4.14 12.76 -5.32
N PHE A 75 5.37 13.02 -4.85
CA PHE A 75 6.06 12.15 -3.90
C PHE A 75 5.29 12.04 -2.58
N THR A 76 4.91 13.18 -1.99
CA THR A 76 4.20 13.21 -0.71
C THR A 76 2.77 12.64 -0.83
N SER A 77 2.12 12.85 -1.96
CA SER A 77 0.83 12.23 -2.29
C SER A 77 0.95 10.70 -2.40
N ALA A 78 1.89 10.19 -3.19
CA ALA A 78 2.10 8.74 -3.32
C ALA A 78 2.48 8.09 -1.97
N PHE A 79 3.33 8.75 -1.19
CA PHE A 79 3.71 8.26 0.13
C PHE A 79 2.53 8.26 1.11
N SER A 80 1.73 9.32 1.19
CA SER A 80 0.55 9.37 2.08
C SER A 80 -0.49 8.30 1.72
N MET A 81 -0.68 8.03 0.42
CA MET A 81 -1.52 6.91 -0.05
C MET A 81 -0.97 5.55 0.38
N LEU A 82 0.33 5.31 0.19
CA LEU A 82 0.98 4.07 0.60
C LEU A 82 0.91 3.90 2.13
N ALA A 83 1.16 4.97 2.89
CA ALA A 83 1.09 4.97 4.35
C ALA A 83 -0.33 4.66 4.85
N ALA A 84 -1.37 5.26 4.23
CA ALA A 84 -2.76 4.93 4.53
C ALA A 84 -3.05 3.44 4.34
N LEU A 85 -2.63 2.85 3.22
CA LEU A 85 -2.85 1.42 2.94
C LEU A 85 -2.09 0.52 3.91
N MET A 86 -0.81 0.79 4.17
CA MET A 86 -0.02 0.00 5.11
C MET A 86 -0.61 0.07 6.52
N VAL A 87 -0.92 1.28 7.03
CA VAL A 87 -1.49 1.47 8.37
C VAL A 87 -2.90 0.90 8.48
N PHE A 88 -3.71 0.95 7.41
CA PHE A 88 -4.99 0.26 7.36
C PHE A 88 -4.80 -1.25 7.57
N THR A 89 -3.87 -1.87 6.85
CA THR A 89 -3.64 -3.31 7.01
C THR A 89 -3.08 -3.67 8.38
N SER A 90 -2.17 -2.88 8.95
CA SER A 90 -1.69 -3.16 10.31
C SER A 90 -2.80 -2.99 11.35
N SER A 91 -3.72 -2.05 11.15
CA SER A 91 -4.89 -1.84 12.04
C SER A 91 -5.89 -2.99 12.02
N VAL A 92 -5.95 -3.76 10.92
CA VAL A 92 -6.82 -4.95 10.80
C VAL A 92 -6.07 -6.22 11.24
N VAL A 93 -4.84 -6.40 10.78
CA VAL A 93 -4.04 -7.61 11.03
C VAL A 93 -3.67 -7.72 12.51
N PHE A 94 -3.15 -6.64 13.12
CA PHE A 94 -2.67 -6.67 14.50
C PHE A 94 -3.71 -7.14 15.53
N PRO A 95 -4.93 -6.56 15.60
CA PRO A 95 -5.94 -7.06 16.54
C PRO A 95 -6.39 -8.48 16.20
N SER A 96 -6.49 -8.83 14.91
CA SER A 96 -6.94 -10.17 14.50
C SER A 96 -5.99 -11.29 14.91
N THR A 97 -4.69 -11.00 15.03
CA THR A 97 -3.67 -12.00 15.36
C THR A 97 -3.28 -12.00 16.84
N PHE A 98 -3.30 -10.85 17.51
CA PHE A 98 -2.77 -10.70 18.88
C PHE A 98 -3.84 -10.52 19.95
N ILE A 99 -5.03 -10.01 19.60
CA ILE A 99 -6.11 -9.80 20.58
C ILE A 99 -7.01 -11.04 20.59
N THR A 100 -6.80 -11.91 21.58
CA THR A 100 -7.66 -13.08 21.81
C THR A 100 -8.66 -12.77 22.93
N SER A 101 -9.95 -13.05 22.71
CA SER A 101 -10.97 -12.99 23.76
C SER A 101 -10.92 -14.25 24.62
N PRO A 102 -10.94 -14.16 25.97
CA PRO A 102 -11.17 -12.96 26.80
C PRO A 102 -9.90 -12.19 27.19
N CYS A 103 -9.99 -10.87 27.17
CA CYS A 103 -8.92 -9.96 27.55
C CYS A 103 -9.01 -9.52 29.01
N ASN A 104 -8.22 -10.13 29.90
CA ASN A 104 -8.19 -9.79 31.32
C ASN A 104 -6.85 -9.21 31.82
N THR A 105 -5.89 -8.98 30.92
CA THR A 105 -4.52 -8.59 31.28
C THR A 105 -4.22 -7.16 30.81
N ASN A 106 -3.43 -6.41 31.59
CA ASN A 106 -2.93 -5.07 31.24
C ASN A 106 -2.24 -4.99 29.86
N LYS A 107 -1.73 -6.12 29.36
CA LYS A 107 -1.16 -6.27 28.01
C LYS A 107 -2.20 -6.07 26.90
N CYS A 108 -3.40 -6.64 27.06
CA CYS A 108 -4.46 -6.47 26.07
C CYS A 108 -4.96 -5.03 26.02
N ALA A 109 -5.05 -4.34 27.16
CA ALA A 109 -5.39 -2.92 27.18
C ALA A 109 -4.38 -2.09 26.37
N ARG A 110 -3.08 -2.36 26.48
CA ARG A 110 -2.04 -1.69 25.68
C ARG A 110 -2.15 -2.02 24.18
N GLN A 111 -2.41 -3.27 23.83
CA GLN A 111 -2.62 -3.69 22.43
C GLN A 111 -3.88 -3.06 21.82
N ALA A 112 -4.97 -2.93 22.60
CA ALA A 112 -6.18 -2.26 22.17
C ALA A 112 -5.92 -0.76 21.93
N VAL A 113 -5.21 -0.08 22.84
CA VAL A 113 -4.83 1.33 22.65
C VAL A 113 -3.92 1.51 21.43
N ALA A 114 -2.96 0.61 21.21
CA ALA A 114 -2.11 0.64 20.02
C ALA A 114 -2.92 0.46 18.72
N THR A 115 -3.92 -0.43 18.74
CA THR A 115 -4.83 -0.64 17.60
C THR A 115 -5.67 0.61 17.33
N THR A 116 -6.23 1.22 18.37
CA THR A 116 -7.00 2.47 18.24
C THR A 116 -6.11 3.60 17.72
N ALA A 117 -4.88 3.73 18.21
CA ALA A 117 -3.91 4.71 17.71
C ALA A 117 -3.58 4.47 16.23
N SER A 118 -3.40 3.21 15.82
CA SER A 118 -3.19 2.83 14.41
C SER A 118 -4.40 3.17 13.54
N CYS A 119 -5.63 2.94 14.03
CA CYS A 119 -6.86 3.30 13.31
C CYS A 119 -7.00 4.83 13.15
N LEU A 120 -6.71 5.60 14.20
CA LEU A 120 -6.67 7.07 14.12
C LEU A 120 -5.56 7.55 13.17
N CYS A 121 -4.41 6.86 13.16
CA CYS A 121 -3.29 7.16 12.25
C CYS A 121 -3.71 6.93 10.78
N PHE A 122 -4.45 5.85 10.50
CA PHE A 122 -5.06 5.62 9.20
C PHE A 122 -6.00 6.78 8.80
N LEU A 123 -6.87 7.22 9.72
CA LEU A 123 -7.76 8.35 9.44
C LEU A 123 -6.98 9.63 9.17
N ALA A 124 -5.87 9.88 9.87
CA ALA A 124 -5.00 11.03 9.62
C ALA A 124 -4.42 11.02 8.20
N TYR A 125 -3.89 9.86 7.74
CA TYR A 125 -3.43 9.73 6.35
C TYR A 125 -4.56 9.79 5.32
N ALA A 126 -5.72 9.22 5.63
CA ALA A 126 -6.89 9.29 4.73
C ALA A 126 -7.39 10.74 4.57
N VAL A 127 -7.38 11.52 5.66
CA VAL A 127 -7.67 12.96 5.64
C VAL A 127 -6.61 13.71 4.85
N GLU A 128 -5.33 13.40 5.03
CA GLU A 128 -4.25 13.98 4.23
C GLU A 128 -4.50 13.77 2.73
N VAL A 129 -4.75 12.54 2.30
CA VAL A 129 -5.05 12.18 0.90
C VAL A 129 -6.33 12.88 0.39
N SER A 130 -7.34 13.03 1.25
CA SER A 130 -8.58 13.71 0.89
C SER A 130 -8.39 15.21 0.71
N LEU A 131 -7.58 15.83 1.58
CA LEU A 131 -7.27 17.26 1.53
C LEU A 131 -6.36 17.61 0.36
N THR A 132 -5.39 16.76 0.01
CA THR A 132 -4.55 16.95 -1.17
C THR A 132 -5.36 16.86 -2.46
N ARG A 133 -6.42 16.03 -2.49
CA ARG A 133 -7.36 15.92 -3.62
C ARG A 133 -8.35 17.06 -3.73
N ALA A 134 -8.77 17.64 -2.60
CA ALA A 134 -9.79 18.68 -2.59
C ALA A 134 -9.29 20.05 -3.08
N LYS A 135 -7.98 20.23 -3.31
CA LYS A 135 -7.41 21.49 -3.82
C LYS A 135 -7.62 21.62 -5.33
N PRO A 136 -8.52 22.50 -5.82
CA PRO A 136 -8.93 22.55 -7.23
C PRO A 136 -8.03 23.43 -8.12
N GLY A 137 -6.84 23.86 -7.67
CA GLY A 137 -6.16 25.02 -8.26
C GLY A 137 -4.67 24.87 -8.61
N ASP A 138 -3.99 23.80 -8.22
CA ASP A 138 -2.59 23.56 -8.61
C ASP A 138 -2.56 22.47 -9.67
N ILE A 139 -1.80 22.73 -10.75
CA ILE A 139 -1.63 21.91 -11.95
C ILE A 139 -1.60 20.43 -11.55
N SER A 140 -2.64 19.70 -11.95
CA SER A 140 -2.94 18.33 -11.52
C SER A 140 -1.75 17.40 -11.72
N SER A 141 -1.01 17.17 -10.64
CA SER A 141 -0.06 16.05 -10.51
C SER A 141 -0.78 14.76 -10.88
N PHE A 142 -0.20 13.99 -11.80
CA PHE A 142 -0.78 12.75 -12.33
C PHE A 142 -1.17 11.77 -11.20
N LEU A 143 -0.50 11.81 -10.04
CA LEU A 143 -0.83 10.98 -8.87
C LEU A 143 -2.08 11.44 -8.08
N SER A 144 -2.56 12.66 -8.29
CA SER A 144 -3.84 13.13 -7.72
C SER A 144 -5.05 12.52 -8.45
N THR A 145 -4.85 12.09 -9.71
CA THR A 145 -5.89 11.47 -10.53
C THR A 145 -6.28 10.07 -10.02
N VAL A 146 -7.43 9.58 -10.46
CA VAL A 146 -7.92 8.24 -10.07
C VAL A 146 -6.96 7.12 -10.52
N PRO A 147 -6.41 7.12 -11.75
CA PRO A 147 -5.37 6.15 -12.16
C PRO A 147 -4.08 6.19 -11.35
N GLY A 148 -3.61 7.39 -10.98
CA GLY A 148 -2.41 7.53 -10.16
C GLY A 148 -2.53 6.82 -8.81
N LEU A 149 -3.69 6.96 -8.15
CA LEU A 149 -3.98 6.25 -6.90
C LEU A 149 -4.09 4.73 -7.12
N LEU A 150 -4.73 4.31 -8.22
CA LEU A 150 -4.87 2.90 -8.55
C LEU A 150 -3.49 2.24 -8.76
N LYS A 151 -2.53 2.93 -9.37
CA LYS A 151 -1.16 2.44 -9.54
C LYS A 151 -0.45 2.19 -8.21
N VAL A 152 -0.58 3.10 -7.24
CA VAL A 152 -0.03 2.90 -5.88
C VAL A 152 -0.71 1.72 -5.19
N PHE A 153 -2.03 1.59 -5.34
CA PHE A 153 -2.78 0.46 -4.79
C PHE A 153 -2.40 -0.88 -5.43
N GLU A 154 -2.25 -0.95 -6.76
CA GLU A 154 -1.81 -2.14 -7.50
C GLU A 154 -0.42 -2.61 -7.04
N ALA A 155 0.53 -1.68 -6.92
CA ALA A 155 1.87 -1.97 -6.43
C ALA A 155 1.85 -2.47 -4.98
N TYR A 156 1.01 -1.86 -4.13
CA TYR A 156 0.84 -2.29 -2.75
C TYR A 156 0.26 -3.70 -2.63
N VAL A 157 -0.80 -4.01 -3.38
CA VAL A 157 -1.41 -5.35 -3.40
C VAL A 157 -0.42 -6.39 -3.93
N ALA A 158 0.38 -6.06 -4.94
CA ALA A 158 1.45 -6.92 -5.42
C ALA A 158 2.50 -7.22 -4.33
N CYS A 159 2.92 -6.21 -3.55
CA CYS A 159 3.79 -6.42 -2.39
C CYS A 159 3.18 -7.38 -1.36
N LEU A 160 1.88 -7.27 -1.08
CA LEU A 160 1.18 -8.21 -0.19
C LEU A 160 1.11 -9.62 -0.78
N ILE A 161 0.95 -9.76 -2.09
CA ILE A 161 1.02 -11.08 -2.74
C ILE A 161 2.41 -11.68 -2.51
N PHE A 162 3.49 -10.93 -2.74
CA PHE A 162 4.85 -11.41 -2.53
C PHE A 162 5.13 -11.83 -1.08
N SER A 163 4.57 -11.14 -0.08
CA SER A 163 4.75 -11.52 1.32
C SER A 163 4.01 -12.81 1.71
N LEU A 164 2.96 -13.19 0.97
CA LEU A 164 2.18 -14.41 1.19
C LEU A 164 2.62 -15.59 0.31
N LEU A 165 3.44 -15.37 -0.72
CA LEU A 165 3.95 -16.44 -1.58
C LEU A 165 4.79 -17.43 -0.76
N ASP A 166 4.39 -18.70 -0.80
CA ASP A 166 5.09 -19.79 -0.13
C ASP A 166 4.99 -21.05 -0.98
N GLY A 167 6.11 -21.75 -1.20
CA GLY A 167 6.13 -23.07 -1.85
C GLY A 167 5.66 -23.14 -3.32
N TYR A 168 6.04 -22.19 -4.19
CA TYR A 168 5.59 -22.14 -5.61
C TYR A 168 6.46 -22.92 -6.61
N HIS A 169 7.57 -23.53 -6.19
CA HIS A 169 8.60 -24.12 -7.07
C HIS A 169 8.23 -25.48 -7.71
N GLY A 170 7.02 -25.99 -7.53
CA GLY A 170 6.63 -27.34 -8.00
C GLY A 170 5.75 -27.39 -9.25
N GLU A 171 4.99 -26.32 -9.55
CA GLU A 171 3.97 -26.33 -10.60
C GLU A 171 4.22 -25.20 -11.60
N PRO A 172 4.30 -25.49 -12.92
CA PRO A 172 4.57 -24.46 -13.93
C PRO A 172 3.47 -23.38 -13.96
N GLY A 173 2.23 -23.73 -13.61
CA GLY A 173 1.12 -22.78 -13.49
C GLY A 173 1.33 -21.75 -12.37
N LEU A 174 1.90 -22.15 -11.23
CA LEU A 174 2.20 -21.23 -10.12
C LEU A 174 3.40 -20.33 -10.46
N MET A 175 4.40 -20.88 -11.14
CA MET A 175 5.54 -20.09 -11.65
C MET A 175 5.09 -19.01 -12.63
N TRP A 176 4.15 -19.31 -13.52
CA TRP A 176 3.54 -18.31 -14.41
C TRP A 176 2.84 -17.20 -13.62
N CYS A 177 2.05 -17.54 -12.60
CA CYS A 177 1.38 -16.55 -11.76
C CYS A 177 2.40 -15.62 -11.08
N VAL A 178 3.49 -16.17 -10.54
CA VAL A 178 4.56 -15.38 -9.91
C VAL A 178 5.22 -14.46 -10.94
N ALA A 179 5.46 -14.94 -12.16
CA ALA A 179 5.99 -14.12 -13.25
C ALA A 179 5.05 -12.96 -13.62
N VAL A 180 3.74 -13.21 -13.71
CA VAL A 180 2.73 -12.17 -13.93
C VAL A 180 2.80 -11.10 -12.84
N TYR A 181 2.77 -11.50 -11.57
CA TYR A 181 2.84 -10.55 -10.45
C TYR A 181 4.13 -9.72 -10.50
N SER A 182 5.26 -10.35 -10.82
CA SER A 182 6.57 -9.72 -10.89
C SER A 182 6.67 -8.72 -12.03
N ILE A 183 6.27 -9.10 -13.23
CA ILE A 183 6.30 -8.24 -14.42
C ILE A 183 5.42 -7.02 -14.19
N CYS A 184 4.16 -7.23 -13.78
CA CYS A 184 3.24 -6.13 -13.53
C CYS A 184 3.73 -5.22 -12.40
N PHE A 185 4.27 -5.78 -11.32
CA PHE A 185 4.85 -4.99 -10.24
C PHE A 185 5.99 -4.09 -10.71
N ILE A 186 6.96 -4.64 -11.46
CA ILE A 186 8.10 -3.87 -11.98
C ILE A 186 7.62 -2.71 -12.84
N PHE A 187 6.70 -2.96 -13.78
CA PHE A 187 6.17 -1.91 -14.64
C PHE A 187 5.38 -0.85 -13.85
N THR A 188 4.52 -1.25 -12.89
CA THR A 188 3.82 -0.27 -12.02
C THR A 188 4.79 0.57 -11.20
N LEU A 189 5.85 -0.02 -10.64
CA LEU A 189 6.88 0.74 -9.93
C LEU A 189 7.62 1.72 -10.85
N LEU A 190 7.99 1.29 -12.06
CA LEU A 190 8.63 2.18 -13.03
C LEU A 190 7.71 3.36 -13.38
N ILE A 191 6.41 3.12 -13.58
CA ILE A 191 5.43 4.19 -13.82
C ILE A 191 5.40 5.18 -12.64
N ILE A 192 5.33 4.68 -11.41
CA ILE A 192 5.34 5.53 -10.20
C ILE A 192 6.65 6.35 -10.13
N ILE A 193 7.80 5.71 -10.30
CA ILE A 193 9.11 6.38 -10.24
C ILE A 193 9.25 7.44 -11.33
N PHE A 194 8.88 7.12 -12.57
CA PHE A 194 8.95 8.09 -13.68
C PHE A 194 8.01 9.28 -13.47
N THR A 195 6.83 9.04 -12.88
CA THR A 195 5.89 10.10 -12.52
C THR A 195 6.50 11.04 -11.48
N ILE A 196 7.02 10.48 -10.38
CA ILE A 196 7.63 11.28 -9.30
C ILE A 196 8.90 12.01 -9.78
N GLY A 197 9.70 11.37 -10.63
CA GLY A 197 10.95 11.93 -11.16
C GLY A 197 10.76 13.01 -12.22
N ARG A 198 9.53 13.38 -12.60
CA ARG A 198 9.22 14.26 -13.74
C ARG A 198 9.87 13.83 -15.07
N CYS A 199 10.36 12.60 -15.17
CA CYS A 199 11.00 12.08 -16.39
C CYS A 199 9.98 11.86 -17.53
N LEU A 200 8.68 11.84 -17.21
CA LEU A 200 7.61 11.70 -18.20
C LEU A 200 7.62 12.82 -19.26
N THR A 201 8.02 14.05 -18.89
CA THR A 201 8.07 15.19 -19.83
C THR A 201 9.22 15.08 -20.84
N TYR A 202 10.20 14.21 -20.59
CA TYR A 202 11.34 14.00 -21.49
C TYR A 202 11.06 12.91 -22.54
N ILE A 203 9.96 12.17 -22.43
CA ILE A 203 9.62 11.07 -23.33
C ILE A 203 8.70 11.61 -24.44
N PRO A 204 9.14 11.71 -25.70
CA PRO A 204 8.36 12.26 -26.81
C PRO A 204 7.28 11.30 -27.37
N CYS A 205 6.99 10.20 -26.68
CA CYS A 205 5.98 9.21 -27.10
C CYS A 205 4.61 9.52 -26.49
N PRO A 206 3.49 9.06 -27.12
CA PRO A 206 2.15 9.17 -26.54
C PRO A 206 2.02 8.21 -25.35
N LEU A 207 2.59 8.61 -24.22
CA LEU A 207 2.74 7.82 -23.01
C LEU A 207 1.40 7.32 -22.48
N GLU A 208 0.36 8.14 -22.60
CA GLU A 208 -1.01 7.79 -22.22
C GLU A 208 -1.56 6.61 -23.03
N LYS A 209 -1.27 6.54 -24.33
CA LYS A 209 -1.69 5.41 -25.18
C LYS A 209 -0.92 4.14 -24.85
N MET A 210 0.38 4.26 -24.56
CA MET A 210 1.19 3.12 -24.12
C MET A 210 0.74 2.61 -22.75
N LEU A 211 0.35 3.50 -21.83
CA LEU A 211 -0.14 3.15 -20.51
C LEU A 211 -1.46 2.40 -20.58
N VAL A 212 -2.39 2.83 -21.44
CA VAL A 212 -3.64 2.10 -21.71
C VAL A 212 -3.36 0.71 -22.27
N GLY A 213 -2.43 0.59 -23.24
CA GLY A 213 -2.02 -0.70 -23.79
C GLY A 213 -1.40 -1.63 -22.75
N TYR A 214 -0.55 -1.10 -21.88
CA TYR A 214 0.03 -1.84 -20.75
C TYR A 214 -1.05 -2.29 -19.76
N ASN A 215 -1.97 -1.41 -19.36
CA ASN A 215 -3.06 -1.76 -18.45
C ASN A 215 -3.96 -2.85 -19.00
N PHE A 216 -4.24 -2.82 -20.31
CA PHE A 216 -4.97 -3.89 -20.98
C PHE A 216 -4.20 -5.22 -20.95
N LEU A 217 -2.90 -5.20 -21.23
CA LEU A 217 -2.05 -6.39 -21.15
C LEU A 217 -1.98 -6.94 -19.71
N ALA A 218 -1.78 -6.07 -18.72
CA ALA A 218 -1.73 -6.44 -17.31
C ALA A 218 -3.06 -7.07 -16.87
N LEU A 219 -4.20 -6.52 -17.29
CA LEU A 219 -5.52 -7.10 -17.03
C LEU A 219 -5.63 -8.53 -17.56
N LEU A 220 -5.23 -8.76 -18.82
CA LEU A 220 -5.23 -10.10 -19.43
C LEU A 220 -4.31 -11.08 -18.67
N MET A 221 -3.12 -10.63 -18.29
CA MET A 221 -2.19 -11.45 -17.51
C MET A 221 -2.78 -11.79 -16.14
N TYR A 222 -3.38 -10.82 -15.43
CA TYR A 222 -4.05 -11.06 -14.14
C TYR A 222 -5.28 -11.95 -14.25
N LEU A 223 -6.02 -11.91 -15.38
CA LEU A 223 -7.12 -12.85 -15.63
C LEU A 223 -6.60 -14.29 -15.65
N THR A 224 -5.47 -14.54 -16.33
CA THR A 224 -4.86 -15.87 -16.32
C THR A 224 -4.40 -16.29 -14.93
N ALA A 225 -3.77 -15.38 -14.17
CA ALA A 225 -3.29 -15.68 -12.82
C ALA A 225 -4.44 -15.96 -11.84
N THR A 226 -5.57 -15.24 -11.98
CA THR A 226 -6.77 -15.42 -11.13
C THR A 226 -7.40 -16.79 -11.31
N VAL A 227 -7.31 -17.39 -12.49
CA VAL A 227 -7.82 -18.76 -12.75
C VAL A 227 -6.78 -19.82 -12.38
N LEU A 228 -5.52 -19.63 -12.80
CA LEU A 228 -4.47 -20.63 -12.62
C LEU A 228 -4.09 -20.79 -11.15
N TRP A 229 -3.99 -19.70 -10.38
CA TRP A 229 -3.59 -19.76 -8.98
C TRP A 229 -4.48 -20.69 -8.14
N PRO A 230 -5.80 -20.46 -8.01
CA PRO A 230 -6.66 -21.34 -7.22
C PRO A 230 -6.73 -22.76 -7.80
N LEU A 231 -6.70 -22.91 -9.13
CA LEU A 231 -6.76 -24.21 -9.79
C LEU A 231 -5.57 -25.09 -9.38
N TYR A 232 -4.35 -24.56 -9.36
CA TYR A 232 -3.15 -25.31 -8.99
C TYR A 232 -2.92 -25.35 -7.48
N SER A 233 -3.28 -24.30 -6.72
CA SER A 233 -3.09 -24.25 -5.27
C SER A 233 -4.05 -25.16 -4.49
N PHE A 234 -5.29 -25.35 -4.97
CA PHE A 234 -6.32 -26.12 -4.24
C PHE A 234 -6.62 -27.49 -4.85
N ARG A 235 -5.91 -27.91 -5.92
CA ARG A 235 -6.19 -29.17 -6.61
C ARG A 235 -6.05 -30.37 -5.68
N GLY A 236 -7.19 -30.99 -5.34
CA GLY A 236 -7.23 -32.21 -4.54
C GLY A 236 -6.74 -32.07 -3.10
N ARG A 237 -6.69 -30.84 -2.56
CA ARG A 237 -6.23 -30.58 -1.18
C ARG A 237 -7.28 -29.77 -0.42
N SER A 238 -7.92 -30.41 0.55
CA SER A 238 -8.81 -29.75 1.51
C SER A 238 -8.03 -29.00 2.58
N ARG A 239 -8.68 -28.04 3.25
CA ARG A 239 -8.09 -27.30 4.37
C ARG A 239 -7.64 -28.29 5.46
N PRO A 240 -6.36 -28.30 5.88
CA PRO A 240 -5.91 -29.12 7.00
C PRO A 240 -6.65 -28.73 8.29
N ASP A 241 -6.91 -29.68 9.17
CA ASP A 241 -7.46 -29.43 10.52
C ASP A 241 -6.56 -30.11 11.57
N PRO A 242 -5.92 -29.36 12.50
CA PRO A 242 -6.01 -27.91 12.74
C PRO A 242 -5.10 -27.08 11.82
N CYS A 243 -5.61 -25.93 11.35
CA CYS A 243 -4.87 -24.98 10.52
C CYS A 243 -4.82 -23.62 11.23
N GLY A 244 -3.67 -23.35 11.86
CA GLY A 244 -3.38 -22.10 12.56
C GLY A 244 -3.11 -20.90 11.63
N PRO A 245 -2.74 -19.73 12.19
CA PRO A 245 -2.57 -18.49 11.42
C PRO A 245 -1.46 -18.52 10.37
N ASN A 246 -0.45 -19.39 10.50
CA ASN A 246 0.66 -19.55 9.55
C ASN A 246 0.49 -20.72 8.57
N CYS A 247 -0.72 -21.25 8.45
CA CYS A 247 -1.03 -22.40 7.60
C CYS A 247 -0.90 -22.05 6.11
N TRP A 248 -0.28 -22.95 5.34
CA TRP A 248 -0.08 -22.78 3.89
C TRP A 248 -1.39 -22.52 3.14
N TRP A 249 -2.47 -23.20 3.55
CA TRP A 249 -3.78 -23.06 2.91
C TRP A 249 -4.36 -21.64 3.07
N ASN A 250 -4.20 -21.03 4.26
CA ASN A 250 -4.61 -19.65 4.51
C ASN A 250 -3.78 -18.65 3.69
N LYS A 251 -2.47 -18.90 3.51
CA LYS A 251 -1.62 -18.06 2.65
C LYS A 251 -2.06 -18.14 1.18
N CYS A 252 -2.30 -19.34 0.65
CA CYS A 252 -2.80 -19.54 -0.71
C CYS A 252 -4.17 -18.89 -0.94
N LEU A 253 -5.06 -18.95 0.07
CA LEU A 253 -6.35 -18.26 0.05
C LEU A 253 -6.16 -16.74 0.03
N GLY A 254 -5.28 -16.21 0.88
CA GLY A 254 -4.92 -14.80 0.90
C GLY A 254 -4.41 -14.30 -0.44
N VAL A 255 -3.49 -15.03 -1.08
CA VAL A 255 -3.03 -14.72 -2.44
C VAL A 255 -4.19 -14.71 -3.43
N THR A 256 -5.11 -15.69 -3.37
CA THR A 256 -6.29 -15.73 -4.26
C THR A 256 -7.18 -14.50 -4.11
N PHE A 257 -7.44 -14.05 -2.88
CA PHE A 257 -8.21 -12.82 -2.67
C PHE A 257 -7.47 -11.59 -3.20
N LEU A 258 -6.18 -11.46 -2.88
CA LEU A 258 -5.39 -10.32 -3.32
C LEU A 258 -5.26 -10.26 -4.84
N THR A 259 -5.19 -11.40 -5.54
CA THR A 259 -5.09 -11.43 -7.00
C THR A 259 -6.40 -11.00 -7.66
N ILE A 260 -7.54 -11.38 -7.09
CA ILE A 260 -8.86 -10.87 -7.51
C ILE A 260 -8.95 -9.36 -7.26
N PHE A 261 -8.55 -8.89 -6.08
CA PHE A 261 -8.54 -7.44 -5.79
C PHE A 261 -7.64 -6.68 -6.75
N ASN A 262 -6.46 -7.20 -7.07
CA ASN A 262 -5.55 -6.57 -8.02
C ASN A 262 -6.12 -6.57 -9.44
N LEU A 263 -6.76 -7.66 -9.87
CA LEU A 263 -7.46 -7.73 -11.14
C LEU A 263 -8.54 -6.65 -11.25
N ILE A 264 -9.34 -6.46 -10.20
CA ILE A 264 -10.36 -5.39 -10.16
C ILE A 264 -9.69 -4.02 -10.25
N ALA A 265 -8.58 -3.80 -9.56
CA ALA A 265 -7.84 -2.54 -9.63
C ALA A 265 -7.38 -2.24 -11.07
N TYR A 266 -6.76 -3.20 -11.76
CA TYR A 266 -6.37 -3.05 -13.18
C TYR A 266 -7.57 -2.83 -14.10
N ALA A 267 -8.72 -3.46 -13.83
CA ALA A 267 -9.93 -3.27 -14.63
C ALA A 267 -10.47 -1.85 -14.49
N VAL A 268 -10.57 -1.36 -13.24
CA VAL A 268 -11.01 0.00 -12.94
C VAL A 268 -10.02 1.02 -13.51
N ASP A 269 -8.72 0.77 -13.39
CA ASP A 269 -7.68 1.63 -13.94
C ASP A 269 -7.76 1.72 -15.46
N LEU A 270 -8.01 0.61 -16.15
CA LEU A 270 -8.23 0.60 -17.59
C LEU A 270 -9.45 1.42 -17.99
N VAL A 271 -10.57 1.29 -17.28
CA VAL A 271 -11.81 2.05 -17.57
C VAL A 271 -11.59 3.55 -17.40
N TYR A 272 -10.95 3.98 -16.30
CA TYR A 272 -10.67 5.40 -16.09
C TYR A 272 -9.61 5.94 -17.06
N SER A 273 -8.55 5.17 -17.32
CA SER A 273 -7.50 5.58 -18.25
C SER A 273 -8.03 5.69 -19.68
N THR A 274 -8.88 4.76 -20.13
CA THR A 274 -9.50 4.86 -21.46
C THR A 274 -10.48 6.02 -21.57
N ARG A 275 -11.27 6.29 -20.52
CA ARG A 275 -12.15 7.47 -20.46
C ARG A 275 -11.37 8.77 -20.61
N MET A 276 -10.24 8.94 -19.90
CA MET A 276 -9.47 10.18 -19.97
C MET A 276 -8.76 10.40 -21.32
N VAL A 277 -8.43 9.32 -22.05
CA VAL A 277 -7.69 9.41 -23.32
C VAL A 277 -8.62 9.53 -24.54
N PHE A 278 -9.81 8.94 -24.49
CA PHE A 278 -10.68 8.81 -25.67
C PHE A 278 -12.02 9.56 -25.58
N VAL A 279 -12.38 10.12 -24.42
CA VAL A 279 -13.62 10.91 -24.21
C VAL A 279 -13.24 12.32 -23.78
#